data_AF-A0A651E6Q0-F1
#
_entry.id   AF-A0A651E6Q0-F1
#
_cell.length_a   1.000
_cell.length_b   1.000
_cell.length_c   1.000
_cell.angle_alpha   90.00
_cell.angle_beta   90.00
_cell.angle_gamma   90.00
#
_symmetry.space_group_name_H-M   'P 1'
#
loop_
_entity.id
_entity.type
_entity.pdbx_description
1 polymer ?
#
loop_
_entity_poly.entity_id
_entity_poly.type
_entity_poly.pdbx_seq_one_letter_code
_entity_poly.pdbx_strand_id
1 'polypeptide(L)'
;MRAITSPVTTDDHTLLWQQYSLDSVLQPIINLKDHEIIGVEALVRGVDGRGAICTPHTLFETASQTGGILVLDRQCREAAFRSYQRIHGDDRRYSS
;
A
#
# COMPACT_ATOMS: atom_id res chain seq x y z
N MET A 1 36.55 -0.38 -8.27
CA MET A 1 36.98 0.30 -7.02
C MET A 1 36.30 1.66 -6.97
N ARG A 2 35.52 1.92 -5.90
CA ARG A 2 34.74 3.15 -5.59
C ARG A 2 33.53 3.39 -6.54
N ALA A 3 32.37 3.89 -6.10
CA ALA A 3 32.11 4.76 -4.95
C ALA A 3 31.14 4.15 -3.91
N ILE A 4 31.52 4.41 -2.66
CA ILE A 4 30.79 4.20 -1.43
C ILE A 4 29.73 5.32 -1.40
N THR A 5 28.44 4.98 -1.45
CA THR A 5 27.38 5.96 -1.24
C THR A 5 27.46 6.43 0.20
N SER A 6 27.70 7.73 0.35
CA SER A 6 27.86 8.48 1.59
C SER A 6 26.72 8.23 2.59
N PRO A 7 26.98 8.36 3.91
CA PRO A 7 25.97 8.12 4.94
C PRO A 7 24.82 9.12 4.77
N VAL A 8 23.59 8.61 4.73
CA VAL A 8 22.39 9.42 4.80
C VAL A 8 22.47 10.25 6.08
N THR A 9 22.61 11.56 5.92
CA THR A 9 22.77 12.51 7.01
C THR A 9 21.46 12.59 7.81
N THR A 10 21.62 12.39 9.11
CA THR A 10 20.63 12.56 10.17
C THR A 10 20.05 13.98 10.13
N ASP A 11 18.82 14.15 9.62
CA ASP A 11 17.84 15.20 10.00
C ASP A 11 16.53 15.14 9.15
N ASP A 12 16.15 13.98 8.60
CA ASP A 12 15.02 13.87 7.67
C ASP A 12 14.07 12.72 8.06
N HIS A 13 13.55 12.76 9.28
CA HIS A 13 12.58 11.76 9.76
C HIS A 13 11.30 11.73 8.90
N THR A 14 11.02 12.78 8.13
CA THR A 14 9.81 12.99 7.33
C THR A 14 9.59 11.94 6.22
N LEU A 15 10.62 11.22 5.80
CA LEU A 15 10.57 10.35 4.60
C LEU A 15 10.68 8.84 4.90
N LEU A 16 10.75 8.42 6.17
CA LEU A 16 11.00 7.02 6.55
C LEU A 16 9.97 6.03 6.03
N TRP A 17 8.72 6.45 5.82
CA TRP A 17 7.66 5.59 5.28
C TRP A 17 7.61 5.62 3.74
N GLN A 18 8.29 6.57 3.08
CA GLN A 18 8.31 6.67 1.61
C GLN A 18 9.21 5.62 0.95
N GLN A 19 10.10 4.98 1.72
CA GLN A 19 10.93 3.88 1.21
C GLN A 19 10.13 2.60 0.92
N TYR A 20 8.87 2.51 1.37
CA TYR A 20 8.01 1.36 1.12
C TYR A 20 7.27 1.52 -0.20
N SER A 21 7.35 0.50 -1.05
CA SER A 21 6.40 0.32 -2.14
C SER A 21 5.08 -0.14 -1.53
N LEU A 22 3.98 0.58 -1.81
CA LEU A 22 2.66 0.26 -1.24
C LEU A 22 1.84 -0.56 -2.24
N ASP A 23 1.26 -1.66 -1.78
CA ASP A 23 0.21 -2.39 -2.49
C ASP A 23 -0.95 -2.74 -1.55
N SER A 24 -2.13 -3.03 -2.08
CA SER A 24 -3.30 -3.37 -1.25
C SER A 24 -3.79 -4.79 -1.54
N VAL A 25 -3.98 -5.59 -0.49
CA VAL A 25 -4.77 -6.82 -0.60
C VAL A 25 -6.25 -6.46 -0.48
N LEU A 26 -7.11 -7.14 -1.24
CA LEU A 26 -8.54 -6.86 -1.27
C LEU A 26 -9.29 -7.97 -0.54
N GLN A 27 -9.97 -7.61 0.55
CA GLN A 27 -10.78 -8.53 1.34
C GLN A 27 -12.26 -8.38 0.95
N PRO A 28 -12.92 -9.43 0.45
CA PRO A 28 -14.34 -9.37 0.11
C PRO A 28 -15.22 -9.06 1.33
N ILE A 29 -16.23 -8.22 1.13
CA ILE A 29 -17.31 -7.96 2.09
C ILE A 29 -18.54 -8.73 1.60
N ILE A 30 -19.07 -9.61 2.45
CA ILE A 30 -20.14 -10.56 2.08
C ILE A 30 -21.45 -10.16 2.74
N ASN A 31 -22.53 -10.11 1.96
CA ASN A 31 -23.90 -10.08 2.49
C ASN A 31 -24.26 -11.47 3.04
N LEU A 32 -24.52 -11.58 4.34
CA LEU A 32 -24.79 -12.87 5.00
C LEU A 32 -26.15 -13.48 4.63
N LYS A 33 -27.09 -12.70 4.09
CA LYS A 33 -28.40 -13.22 3.69
C LYS A 33 -28.31 -14.05 2.42
N ASP A 34 -27.61 -13.52 1.43
CA ASP A 34 -27.58 -14.06 0.06
C ASP A 34 -26.20 -14.62 -0.32
N HIS A 35 -25.21 -14.51 0.57
CA HIS A 35 -23.80 -14.90 0.38
C HIS A 35 -23.10 -14.23 -0.80
N GLU A 36 -23.59 -13.07 -1.23
CA GLU A 36 -23.02 -12.30 -2.33
C GLU A 36 -21.92 -11.34 -1.87
N ILE A 37 -20.90 -11.13 -2.71
CA ILE A 37 -19.90 -10.09 -2.51
C ILE A 37 -20.54 -8.73 -2.81
N ILE A 38 -20.62 -7.86 -1.81
CA ILE A 38 -21.21 -6.51 -1.93
C ILE A 38 -20.16 -5.40 -2.03
N GLY A 39 -18.89 -5.76 -1.88
CA GLY A 39 -17.78 -4.82 -1.94
C GLY A 39 -16.47 -5.47 -1.52
N VAL A 40 -15.43 -4.66 -1.45
CA VAL A 40 -14.10 -5.07 -0.99
C VAL A 40 -13.54 -4.01 -0.04
N GLU A 41 -12.82 -4.47 0.98
CA GLU A 41 -11.96 -3.63 1.80
C GLU A 41 -10.52 -3.73 1.29
N ALA A 42 -9.89 -2.58 1.04
CA ALA A 42 -8.50 -2.52 0.62
C ALA A 42 -7.57 -2.37 1.81
N LEU A 43 -6.75 -3.39 2.06
CA LEU A 43 -5.81 -3.43 3.18
C LEU A 43 -4.39 -3.21 2.67
N VAL A 44 -3.82 -2.04 2.95
CA VAL A 44 -2.48 -1.66 2.50
C VAL A 44 -1.38 -2.55 3.10
N ARG A 45 -0.33 -2.79 2.35
CA ARG A 45 0.93 -3.44 2.76
C ARG A 45 2.08 -2.64 2.18
N GLY A 46 3.07 -2.37 3.01
CA GLY A 46 4.34 -1.80 2.54
C GLY A 46 5.31 -2.93 2.24
N VAL A 47 6.14 -2.76 1.21
CA VAL A 47 7.26 -3.66 0.93
C VAL A 47 8.52 -2.80 0.89
N ASP A 48 9.49 -3.10 1.74
CA ASP A 48 10.76 -2.37 1.73
C ASP A 48 11.65 -2.76 0.55
N GLY A 49 12.76 -2.07 0.36
CA GLY A 49 13.73 -2.37 -0.71
C GLY A 49 14.39 -3.76 -0.61
N ARG A 50 14.19 -4.50 0.49
CA ARG A 50 14.67 -5.87 0.69
C ARG A 50 13.56 -6.91 0.52
N GLY A 51 12.33 -6.48 0.23
CA GLY A 51 11.16 -7.35 0.06
C GLY A 51 10.44 -7.69 1.36
N ALA A 52 10.81 -7.10 2.50
CA ALA A 52 10.12 -7.36 3.76
C ALA A 52 8.78 -6.62 3.81
N ILE A 53 7.73 -7.32 4.28
CA ILE A 53 6.38 -6.78 4.39
C ILE A 53 6.25 -5.95 5.68
N CYS A 54 5.78 -4.72 5.53
CA CYS A 54 5.42 -3.81 6.60
C CYS A 54 3.90 -3.78 6.78
N THR A 55 3.46 -3.86 8.04
CA THR A 55 2.03 -3.87 8.39
C THR A 55 1.41 -2.47 8.27
N PRO A 56 0.09 -2.35 8.05
CA PRO A 56 -0.60 -1.07 8.09
C PRO A 56 -0.30 -0.30 9.40
N HIS A 57 -0.32 -1.00 10.53
CA HIS A 57 -0.11 -0.36 11.83
C HIS A 57 1.24 0.38 11.88
N THR A 58 2.32 -0.31 11.51
CA THR A 58 3.67 0.27 11.48
C THR A 58 3.80 1.43 10.47
N LEU A 59 3.17 1.32 9.30
CA LEU A 59 3.16 2.40 8.30
C LEU A 59 2.50 3.67 8.84
N PHE A 60 1.29 3.53 9.41
CA PHE A 60 0.51 4.66 9.91
C PHE A 60 1.12 5.26 11.18
N GLU A 61 1.68 4.43 12.06
CA GLU A 61 2.44 4.91 13.23
C GLU A 61 3.64 5.76 12.80
N THR A 62 4.47 5.23 11.88
CA THR A 62 5.64 5.94 11.35
C THR A 62 5.24 7.23 10.64
N ALA A 63 4.20 7.19 9.79
CA ALA A 63 3.72 8.38 9.08
C ALA A 63 3.12 9.42 10.04
N SER A 64 2.43 9.01 11.10
CA SER A 64 1.90 9.91 12.12
C SER A 64 3.02 10.63 12.86
N GLN A 65 4.03 9.89 13.33
CA GLN A 65 5.19 10.44 14.05
C GLN A 65 6.03 11.41 13.21
N THR A 66 5.96 11.28 11.87
CA THR A 66 6.79 12.02 10.91
C THR A 66 6.00 13.08 10.13
N GLY A 67 4.71 13.27 10.43
CA GLY A 67 3.83 14.24 9.77
C GLY A 67 3.36 13.85 8.37
N GLY A 68 3.59 12.62 7.94
CA GLY A 68 3.27 12.10 6.60
C GLY A 68 1.87 11.51 6.43
N ILE A 69 0.99 11.56 7.43
CA ILE A 69 -0.27 10.81 7.46
C ILE A 69 -1.18 11.09 6.25
N LEU A 70 -1.30 12.35 5.83
CA LEU A 70 -2.14 12.74 4.70
C LEU A 70 -1.58 12.24 3.36
N VAL A 71 -0.25 12.23 3.23
CA VAL A 71 0.41 11.75 2.01
C VAL A 71 0.30 10.23 1.94
N LEU A 72 0.53 9.52 3.05
CA LEU A 72 0.31 8.08 3.13
C LEU A 72 -1.13 7.71 2.76
N ASP A 73 -2.13 8.41 3.30
CA ASP A 73 -3.55 8.18 2.98
C ASP A 73 -3.87 8.31 1.48
N ARG A 74 -3.30 9.32 0.81
CA ARG A 74 -3.42 9.45 -0.66
C ARG A 74 -2.81 8.26 -1.39
N GLN A 75 -1.62 7.83 -0.98
CA GLN A 75 -0.95 6.68 -1.59
C GLN A 75 -1.71 5.37 -1.34
N CYS A 76 -2.34 5.21 -0.17
CA CYS A 76 -3.21 4.08 0.12
C CYS A 76 -4.41 4.01 -0.84
N ARG A 77 -5.02 5.15 -1.17
CA ARG A 77 -6.12 5.20 -2.17
C ARG A 77 -5.63 4.80 -3.55
N GLU A 78 -4.49 5.30 -3.99
CA GLU A 78 -3.91 4.93 -5.29
C GLU A 78 -3.57 3.44 -5.37
N ALA A 79 -2.98 2.89 -4.30
CA ALA A 79 -2.71 1.46 -4.19
C ALA A 79 -3.99 0.62 -4.22
N ALA A 80 -5.05 1.06 -3.53
CA ALA A 80 -6.35 0.39 -3.56
C ALA A 80 -6.94 0.34 -4.98
N PHE A 81 -6.95 1.47 -5.71
CA PHE A 81 -7.44 1.51 -7.08
C PHE A 81 -6.64 0.63 -8.03
N ARG A 82 -5.30 0.68 -7.95
CA ARG A 82 -4.44 -0.19 -8.78
C ARG A 82 -4.68 -1.67 -8.48
N SER A 83 -4.83 -2.04 -7.21
CA SER A 83 -5.18 -3.41 -6.83
C SER A 83 -6.55 -3.85 -7.35
N TYR A 84 -7.53 -2.96 -7.28
CA TYR A 84 -8.87 -3.22 -7.80
C TYR A 84 -8.88 -3.39 -9.32
N GLN A 85 -8.15 -2.54 -10.04
CA GLN A 85 -7.96 -2.67 -11.48
C GLN A 85 -7.27 -3.98 -11.87
N ARG A 86 -6.38 -4.54 -11.04
CA ARG A 86 -5.73 -5.82 -11.33
C ARG A 86 -6.72 -6.99 -11.34
N ILE A 87 -7.73 -6.95 -10.47
CA ILE A 87 -8.72 -8.04 -10.36
C ILE A 87 -9.93 -7.84 -11.29
N HIS A 88 -10.27 -6.59 -11.65
CA HIS A 88 -11.43 -6.29 -12.52
C HIS A 88 -11.05 -5.85 -13.94
N GLY A 89 -9.81 -5.44 -14.17
CA GLY A 89 -9.32 -5.06 -15.49
C GLY A 89 -9.19 -6.23 -16.46
N ASP A 90 -9.28 -7.47 -15.97
CA ASP A 90 -9.26 -8.70 -16.76
C ASP A 90 -10.67 -9.14 -17.24
N ASP A 91 -11.75 -8.51 -16.76
CA ASP A 91 -13.14 -8.80 -17.18
C ASP A 91 -13.45 -8.40 -18.64
N ARG A 92 -12.57 -7.62 -19.30
CA ARG A 92 -12.73 -7.29 -20.73
C ARG A 92 -12.34 -8.43 -21.70
N ARG A 93 -11.90 -9.58 -21.19
CA ARG A 93 -11.52 -10.75 -22.03
C ARG A 93 -12.60 -11.84 -22.13
N TYR A 94 -13.70 -11.74 -21.38
CA TYR A 94 -14.82 -12.70 -21.43
C TYR A 94 -16.08 -12.06 -22.04
N SER A 95 -15.93 -11.47 -23.21
CA SER A 95 -17.05 -11.31 -24.14
C SER A 95 -16.62 -11.90 -25.48
N SER A 96 -16.96 -13.17 -25.69
CA SER A 96 -16.90 -13.94 -26.94
C SER A 96 -18.18 -14.72 -27.07
#